data_AF-A0AA40WYP3-F1
#
_entry.id   AF-A0AA40WYP3-F1
#
_cell.length_a   1.000
_cell.length_b   1.000
_cell.length_c   1.000
_cell.angle_alpha   90.00
_cell.angle_beta   90.00
_cell.angle_gamma   90.00
#
_symmetry.space_group_name_H-M   'P 1'
#
loop_
_entity.id
_entity.type
_entity.pdbx_description
1 polymer ?
#
loop_
_entity_poly.entity_id
_entity_poly.type
_entity_poly.pdbx_seq_one_letter_code
_entity_poly.pdbx_strand_id
1 'polypeptide(L)'
;MMPVRLSPLLLLSVIAVLAVLTSGFLWHRAADANEALRQANARADSTEAVIKNVQYTLKIFNDITQGRADEKERDRQEGETRRSALRNDLQGDRCAVVFVPAAAERRLLDRAARDRARAVPGTTGGNPATHAGALPAVKR
;
A
#
# COMPACT_ATOMS: atom_id res chain seq x y z
N MET A 1 -30.82 -42.90 -62.12
CA MET A 1 -30.31 -41.61 -61.61
C MET A 1 -31.30 -40.52 -61.99
N MET A 2 -32.22 -40.16 -61.08
CA MET A 2 -33.24 -39.14 -61.34
C MET A 2 -32.73 -37.78 -60.87
N PRO A 3 -32.78 -36.73 -61.71
CA PRO A 3 -32.36 -35.39 -61.32
C PRO A 3 -33.41 -34.80 -60.38
N VAL A 4 -33.03 -34.64 -59.12
CA VAL A 4 -33.83 -33.95 -58.11
C VAL A 4 -33.97 -32.50 -58.55
N ARG A 5 -35.12 -32.14 -59.14
CA ARG A 5 -35.47 -30.73 -59.34
C ARG A 5 -35.79 -30.16 -57.97
N LEU A 6 -34.78 -29.61 -57.29
CA LEU A 6 -34.98 -28.78 -56.12
C LEU A 6 -35.92 -27.64 -56.52
N SER A 7 -37.18 -27.73 -56.11
CA SER A 7 -38.12 -26.62 -56.26
C SER A 7 -37.54 -25.39 -55.55
N PRO A 8 -37.55 -24.20 -56.16
CA PRO A 8 -36.97 -22.99 -55.57
C PRO A 8 -37.57 -22.65 -54.20
N LEU A 9 -38.82 -23.06 -53.96
CA LEU A 9 -39.52 -22.97 -52.67
C LEU A 9 -38.84 -23.79 -51.56
N LEU A 10 -38.32 -24.98 -51.89
CA LEU A 10 -37.65 -25.87 -50.94
C LEU A 10 -36.28 -25.30 -50.57
N LEU A 11 -35.56 -24.72 -51.54
CA LEU A 11 -34.31 -23.99 -51.30
C LEU A 11 -34.50 -22.78 -50.38
N LEU A 12 -35.51 -21.95 -50.65
CA LEU A 12 -35.81 -20.78 -49.82
C LEU A 12 -36.21 -21.17 -48.39
N SER A 13 -36.99 -22.25 -48.23
CA SER A 13 -37.34 -22.80 -46.92
C SER A 13 -36.11 -23.24 -46.13
N VAL A 14 -35.18 -23.97 -46.76
CA VAL A 14 -33.95 -24.44 -46.10
C VAL A 14 -33.03 -23.27 -45.72
N ILE A 15 -32.89 -22.27 -46.61
CA ILE A 15 -32.09 -21.07 -46.33
C ILE A 15 -32.69 -20.27 -45.16
N ALA A 16 -34.02 -20.12 -45.11
CA ALA A 16 -34.69 -19.42 -44.01
C ALA A 16 -34.47 -20.13 -42.67
N VAL A 17 -34.56 -21.46 -42.64
CA VAL A 17 -34.29 -22.25 -41.42
C VAL A 17 -32.84 -22.11 -40.98
N LEU A 18 -31.89 -22.17 -41.92
CA LEU A 18 -30.47 -21.95 -41.62
C LEU A 18 -30.20 -20.55 -41.07
N ALA A 19 -30.84 -19.51 -41.62
CA ALA A 19 -30.68 -18.14 -41.16
C ALA A 19 -31.20 -17.93 -39.73
N VAL A 20 -32.31 -18.57 -39.35
CA VAL A 20 -32.84 -18.52 -37.98
C VAL A 20 -31.92 -19.24 -37.00
N LEU A 21 -31.42 -20.42 -37.36
CA LEU A 21 -30.51 -21.20 -36.53
C LEU A 21 -29.17 -20.48 -36.28
N THR A 22 -28.57 -19.88 -37.32
CA THR A 22 -27.32 -19.12 -37.19
C THR A 22 -27.53 -17.83 -36.39
N SER A 23 -28.65 -17.12 -36.60
CA SER A 23 -28.97 -15.91 -35.83
C SER A 23 -29.15 -16.20 -34.34
N GLY A 24 -29.87 -17.28 -33.99
CA GLY A 24 -30.05 -17.69 -32.60
C GLY A 24 -28.76 -18.13 -31.93
N PHE A 25 -27.91 -18.88 -32.64
CA PHE A 25 -26.61 -19.32 -32.12
C PHE A 25 -25.64 -18.15 -31.91
N LEU A 26 -25.60 -17.20 -32.84
CA LEU A 26 -24.79 -15.99 -32.72
C LEU A 26 -25.30 -15.09 -31.59
N TRP A 27 -26.62 -14.96 -31.41
CA TRP A 27 -27.21 -14.23 -30.30
C TRP A 27 -26.85 -14.83 -28.96
N HIS A 28 -26.89 -16.16 -28.82
CA HIS A 28 -26.56 -16.81 -27.56
C HIS A 28 -25.09 -16.61 -27.20
N ARG A 29 -24.17 -16.79 -28.17
CA ARG A 29 -22.75 -16.51 -27.97
C ARG A 29 -22.45 -15.03 -27.70
N ALA A 30 -23.17 -14.12 -28.36
CA ALA A 30 -23.03 -12.68 -28.12
C ALA A 30 -23.54 -12.29 -26.73
N ALA A 31 -24.60 -12.93 -26.23
CA ALA A 31 -25.09 -12.72 -24.88
C ALA A 31 -24.04 -13.15 -23.83
N ASP A 32 -23.47 -14.34 -23.97
CA ASP A 32 -22.43 -14.84 -23.06
C ASP A 32 -21.17 -13.94 -23.07
N ALA A 33 -20.75 -13.49 -24.25
CA ALA A 33 -19.60 -12.58 -24.40
C ALA A 33 -19.87 -11.21 -23.75
N ASN A 34 -21.10 -10.68 -23.91
CA ASN A 34 -21.51 -9.43 -23.28
C ASN A 34 -21.61 -9.56 -21.76
N GLU A 35 -22.03 -10.71 -21.24
CA GLU A 35 -22.05 -10.99 -19.80
C GLU A 35 -20.64 -11.09 -19.22
N ALA A 36 -19.72 -11.77 -19.90
CA ALA A 36 -18.32 -11.84 -19.49
C ALA A 36 -17.66 -10.45 -19.47
N LEU A 37 -17.95 -9.60 -20.47
CA LEU A 37 -17.50 -8.20 -20.52
C LEU A 37 -18.11 -7.36 -19.40
N ARG A 38 -19.41 -7.50 -19.13
CA ARG A 38 -20.07 -6.82 -18.00
C ARG A 38 -19.50 -7.24 -16.66
N GLN A 39 -19.19 -8.53 -16.49
CA GLN A 39 -18.58 -9.04 -15.28
C GLN A 39 -17.13 -8.56 -15.13
N ALA A 40 -16.36 -8.49 -16.21
CA ALA A 40 -15.02 -7.93 -16.22
C ALA A 40 -15.03 -6.43 -15.90
N ASN A 41 -15.95 -5.66 -16.48
CA ASN A 41 -16.12 -4.23 -16.20
C ASN A 41 -16.58 -3.98 -14.77
N ALA A 42 -17.54 -4.77 -14.25
CA ALA A 42 -17.98 -4.65 -12.86
C ALA A 42 -16.84 -4.95 -11.87
N ARG A 43 -15.97 -5.91 -12.20
CA ARG A 43 -14.75 -6.17 -11.43
C ARG A 43 -13.78 -5.00 -11.53
N ALA A 44 -13.54 -4.46 -12.72
CA ALA A 44 -12.68 -3.29 -12.94
C ALA A 44 -13.14 -2.06 -12.15
N ASP A 45 -14.43 -1.70 -12.22
CA ASP A 45 -15.04 -0.60 -11.45
C ASP A 45 -14.92 -0.82 -9.95
N SER A 46 -15.13 -2.06 -9.48
CA SER A 46 -14.97 -2.40 -8.06
C SER A 46 -13.51 -2.24 -7.59
N THR A 47 -12.53 -2.54 -8.44
CA THR A 47 -11.11 -2.28 -8.16
C THR A 47 -10.76 -0.79 -8.22
N GLU A 48 -11.38 0.00 -9.09
CA GLU A 48 -11.11 1.44 -9.18
C GLU A 48 -11.49 2.18 -7.89
N ALA A 49 -12.61 1.80 -7.26
CA ALA A 49 -13.01 2.33 -5.96
C ALA A 49 -12.00 1.98 -4.84
N VAL A 50 -11.37 0.81 -4.92
CA VAL A 50 -10.35 0.36 -3.95
C VAL A 50 -8.99 1.04 -4.20
N ILE A 51 -8.63 1.30 -5.46
CA ILE A 51 -7.34 1.90 -5.84
C ILE A 51 -7.21 3.36 -5.38
N LYS A 52 -8.31 4.13 -5.27
CA LYS A 52 -8.27 5.50 -4.76
C LYS A 52 -7.75 5.59 -3.31
N ASN A 53 -8.08 4.60 -2.48
CA ASN A 53 -7.60 4.55 -1.09
C ASN A 53 -6.11 4.16 -1.04
N VAL A 54 -5.67 3.24 -1.89
CA VAL A 54 -4.27 2.79 -1.95
C VAL A 54 -3.35 3.89 -2.49
N GLN A 55 -3.78 4.67 -3.48
CA GLN A 55 -3.00 5.83 -3.97
C GLN A 55 -2.82 6.91 -2.89
N TYR A 56 -3.86 7.17 -2.11
CA TYR A 56 -3.78 8.10 -0.99
C TYR A 56 -2.80 7.60 0.08
N THR A 57 -2.84 6.30 0.40
CA THR A 57 -1.89 5.66 1.30
C THR A 57 -0.45 5.76 0.79
N LEU A 58 -0.18 5.50 -0.49
CA LEU A 58 1.16 5.65 -1.08
C LEU A 58 1.69 7.09 -1.00
N LYS A 59 0.82 8.09 -1.19
CA LYS A 59 1.17 9.51 -1.03
C LYS A 59 1.54 9.84 0.41
N ILE A 60 0.78 9.36 1.39
CA ILE A 60 1.08 9.51 2.81
C ILE A 60 2.40 8.82 3.17
N PHE A 61 2.63 7.59 2.70
CA PHE A 61 3.87 6.88 2.97
C PHE A 61 5.07 7.63 2.39
N ASN A 62 5.00 8.12 1.16
CA ASN A 62 6.10 8.87 0.57
C ASN A 62 6.40 10.17 1.35
N ASP A 63 5.36 10.92 1.72
CA ASP A 63 5.49 12.16 2.50
C ASP A 63 6.07 11.91 3.90
N ILE A 64 5.61 10.87 4.60
CA ILE A 64 6.18 10.46 5.90
C ILE A 64 7.63 10.03 5.76
N THR A 65 7.98 9.28 4.71
CA THR A 65 9.34 8.77 4.54
C THR A 65 10.31 9.91 4.23
N GLN A 66 9.88 10.88 3.42
CA GLN A 66 10.67 12.06 3.09
C GLN A 66 10.82 13.00 4.29
N GLY A 67 9.74 13.28 5.04
CA GLY A 67 9.80 14.10 6.25
C GLY A 67 10.67 13.47 7.35
N ARG A 68 10.61 12.14 7.53
CA ARG A 68 11.45 11.41 8.49
C ARG A 68 12.93 11.42 8.14
N ALA A 69 13.28 11.42 6.84
CA ALA A 69 14.67 11.46 6.40
C ALA A 69 15.30 12.83 6.69
N ASP A 70 14.54 13.90 6.46
CA ASP A 70 14.98 15.27 6.72
C ASP A 70 15.10 15.56 8.23
N GLU A 71 14.11 15.13 9.03
CA GLU A 71 14.17 15.24 10.49
C GLU A 71 15.38 14.51 11.09
N LYS A 72 15.71 13.33 10.57
CA LYS A 72 16.87 12.56 11.04
C LYS A 72 18.20 13.27 10.75
N GLU A 73 18.31 13.94 9.61
CA GLU A 73 19.51 14.70 9.26
C GLU A 73 19.65 15.94 10.15
N ARG A 74 18.53 16.63 10.42
CA ARG A 74 18.49 17.76 11.36
C ARG A 74 18.86 17.34 12.79
N ASP A 75 18.28 16.24 13.30
CA ASP A 75 18.60 15.69 14.62
C ASP A 75 20.07 15.28 14.72
N ARG A 76 20.64 14.75 13.63
CA ARG A 76 22.05 14.37 13.57
C ARG A 76 22.94 15.60 13.64
N GLN A 77 22.67 16.63 12.84
CA GLN A 77 23.45 17.88 12.85
C GLN A 77 23.34 18.61 14.20
N GLU A 78 22.14 18.65 14.79
CA GLU A 78 21.93 19.23 16.11
C GLU A 78 22.66 18.42 17.20
N GLY A 79 22.61 17.08 17.10
CA GLY A 79 23.35 16.19 18.00
C GLY A 79 24.87 16.34 17.90
N GLU A 80 25.42 16.48 16.69
CA GLU A 80 26.84 16.75 16.45
C GLU A 80 27.24 18.14 17.01
N THR A 81 26.39 19.15 16.83
CA THR A 81 26.59 20.49 17.39
C THR A 81 26.58 20.49 18.93
N ARG A 82 25.63 19.79 19.56
CA ARG A 82 25.61 19.66 21.03
C ARG A 82 26.84 18.91 21.55
N ARG A 83 27.31 17.90 20.84
CA ARG A 83 28.52 17.15 21.20
C ARG A 83 29.79 17.99 21.07
N SER A 84 29.90 18.83 20.04
CA SER A 84 31.06 19.69 19.84
C SER A 84 31.09 20.84 20.86
N ALA A 85 29.93 21.45 21.15
CA ALA A 85 29.79 22.43 22.22
C ALA A 85 30.23 21.86 23.58
N LEU A 86 29.74 20.68 23.94
CA LEU A 86 30.16 20.00 25.16
C LEU A 86 31.66 19.69 25.18
N ARG A 87 32.24 19.30 24.03
CA ARG A 87 33.69 19.06 23.94
C ARG A 87 34.49 20.34 24.22
N ASN A 88 34.04 21.47 23.69
CA ASN A 88 34.69 22.76 23.89
C ASN A 88 34.57 23.22 25.34
N ASP A 89 33.40 23.08 25.98
CA ASP A 89 33.21 23.41 27.39
C ASP A 89 34.12 22.57 28.31
N LEU A 90 34.39 21.31 27.92
CA LEU A 90 35.23 20.39 28.66
C LEU A 90 36.74 20.50 28.35
N GLN A 91 37.16 21.25 27.32
CA GLN A 91 38.59 21.35 26.95
C GLN A 91 39.46 21.98 28.06
N GLY A 92 38.87 22.84 28.90
CA GLY A 92 39.59 23.49 30.01
C GLY A 92 39.58 22.70 31.33
N ASP A 93 38.77 21.65 31.45
CA ASP A 93 38.56 20.93 32.70
C ASP A 93 39.49 19.71 32.81
N ARG A 94 40.43 19.76 33.76
CA ARG A 94 41.38 18.66 34.01
C ARG A 94 40.67 17.36 34.41
N CYS A 95 39.49 17.44 35.04
CA CYS A 95 38.72 16.27 35.45
C CYS A 95 38.07 15.54 34.26
N ALA A 96 37.85 16.22 33.13
CA ALA A 96 37.19 15.66 31.95
C ALA A 96 38.12 14.81 31.07
N VAL A 97 39.45 14.92 31.27
CA VAL A 97 40.48 14.20 30.49
C VAL A 97 40.99 12.95 31.24
N VAL A 98 40.55 12.74 32.48
CA VAL A 98 41.01 11.62 33.31
C VAL A 98 40.41 10.30 32.80
N PHE A 99 41.28 9.29 32.69
CA PHE A 99 40.87 7.95 32.29
C PHE A 99 39.90 7.34 33.31
N VAL A 100 38.71 6.96 32.84
CA VAL A 100 37.72 6.22 33.64
C VAL A 100 38.05 4.72 33.54
N PRO A 101 38.21 4.01 34.67
CA PRO A 101 38.40 2.56 34.63
C PRO A 101 37.24 1.87 33.90
N ALA A 102 37.55 0.95 32.97
CA ALA A 102 36.56 0.33 32.07
C ALA A 102 35.37 -0.34 32.81
N ALA A 103 35.60 -0.85 34.02
CA ALA A 103 34.55 -1.43 34.85
C ALA A 103 33.52 -0.38 35.33
N ALA A 104 33.95 0.84 35.61
CA ALA A 104 33.07 1.94 36.00
C ALA A 104 32.32 2.48 34.77
N GLU A 105 33.00 2.64 33.64
CA GLU A 105 32.38 3.05 32.37
C GLU A 105 31.23 2.12 31.97
N ARG A 106 31.45 0.79 31.99
CA ARG A 106 30.41 -0.19 31.67
C ARG A 106 29.18 -0.05 32.57
N ARG A 107 29.36 0.14 33.87
CA ARG A 107 28.24 0.33 34.81
C ARG A 107 27.42 1.57 34.51
N LEU A 108 28.09 2.67 34.13
CA LEU A 108 27.43 3.93 33.75
C LEU A 108 26.66 3.76 32.44
N LEU A 109 27.26 3.12 31.43
CA LEU A 109 26.61 2.84 30.15
C LEU A 109 25.40 1.91 30.31
N ASP A 110 25.51 0.85 31.11
CA ASP A 110 24.40 -0.07 31.40
C ASP A 110 23.25 0.64 32.11
N ARG A 111 23.56 1.53 33.06
CA ARG A 111 22.54 2.34 33.73
C ARG A 111 21.86 3.28 32.75
N ALA A 112 22.63 4.00 31.94
CA ALA A 112 22.08 4.88 30.91
C ALA A 112 21.23 4.11 29.88
N ALA A 113 21.62 2.89 29.51
CA ALA A 113 20.83 2.03 28.63
C ALA A 113 19.50 1.62 29.27
N ARG A 114 19.49 1.27 30.56
CA ARG A 114 18.25 0.98 31.32
C ARG A 114 17.35 2.21 31.42
N ASP A 115 17.91 3.37 31.72
CA ASP A 115 17.15 4.61 31.82
C ASP A 115 16.56 5.01 30.44
N ARG A 116 17.32 4.84 29.36
CA ARG A 116 16.80 5.02 27.98
C ARG A 116 15.71 4.03 27.64
N ALA A 117 15.90 2.74 27.94
CA ALA A 117 14.89 1.71 27.69
C ALA A 117 13.58 2.00 28.42
N ARG A 118 13.67 2.57 29.64
CA ARG A 118 12.51 3.03 30.41
C ARG A 118 11.90 4.32 29.87
N ALA A 119 12.73 5.19 29.29
CA ALA A 119 12.33 6.48 28.75
C ALA A 119 11.76 6.41 27.33
N VAL A 120 11.81 5.26 26.64
CA VAL A 120 11.13 5.08 25.35
C VAL A 120 9.63 5.31 25.57
N PRO A 121 9.05 6.43 25.11
CA PRO A 121 7.60 6.54 25.01
C PRO A 121 7.20 5.52 23.94
N GLY A 122 6.06 4.85 24.12
CA GLY A 122 5.53 3.85 23.19
C GLY A 122 5.14 4.40 21.81
N THR A 123 6.08 5.02 21.10
CA THR A 123 5.95 5.51 19.72
C THR A 123 6.89 4.78 18.76
N THR A 124 7.70 3.83 19.27
CA THR A 124 8.52 2.95 18.43
C THR A 124 7.78 1.63 18.22
N GLY A 125 6.87 1.64 17.26
CA GLY A 125 6.05 0.50 16.90
C GLY A 125 4.66 0.98 16.57
N GLY A 126 4.48 1.54 15.37
CA GLY A 126 3.17 1.76 14.81
C GLY A 126 2.44 0.42 14.79
N ASN A 127 1.62 0.18 15.80
CA ASN A 127 0.61 -0.85 15.78
C ASN A 127 -0.52 -0.25 14.92
N PRO A 128 -0.76 -0.72 13.68
CA PRO A 128 -1.82 -0.17 12.84
C PRO A 128 -3.22 -0.36 13.46
N ALA A 129 -3.34 -1.15 14.53
CA ALA A 129 -4.59 -1.42 15.23
C ALA A 129 -5.09 -0.27 16.13
N THR A 130 -4.23 0.66 16.55
CA THR A 130 -4.63 1.74 17.50
C THR A 130 -5.22 3.00 16.85
N HIS A 131 -5.22 3.09 15.51
CA HIS A 131 -5.95 4.12 14.78
C HIS A 131 -7.30 3.65 14.22
N ALA A 132 -7.81 2.49 14.66
CA ALA A 132 -9.21 2.12 14.47
C ALA A 132 -10.12 2.94 15.41
N GLY A 133 -10.00 4.27 15.34
CA GLY A 133 -10.98 5.19 15.89
C GLY A 133 -12.28 5.01 15.12
N ALA A 134 -13.31 4.59 15.86
CA ALA A 134 -14.73 4.53 15.50
C ALA A 134 -15.11 5.14 14.14
N LEU A 135 -15.51 4.29 13.20
CA LEU A 135 -16.33 4.69 12.05
C LEU A 135 -17.63 5.31 12.60
N PRO A 136 -17.96 6.59 12.31
CA PRO A 136 -19.26 7.12 12.64
C PRO A 136 -20.33 6.39 11.81
N ALA A 137 -21.34 5.85 12.48
CA ALA A 137 -22.48 5.20 11.85
C ALA A 137 -23.21 6.19 10.93
N VAL A 138 -23.19 5.92 9.62
CA VAL A 138 -24.02 6.61 8.64
C VAL A 138 -25.47 6.23 8.93
N LYS A 139 -26.25 7.22 9.40
CA LYS A 139 -27.69 7.12 9.58
C LYS A 139 -28.35 7.13 8.19
N ARG A 140 -29.13 6.08 7.88
CA ARG A 140 -30.02 6.03 6.71
C ARG A 140 -31.16 7.03 6.85
#